data_AF-A0A8T5GSW3-F1
#
_entry.id   AF-A0A8T5GSW3-F1
#
_cell.length_a   1.000
_cell.length_b   1.000
_cell.length_c   1.000
_cell.angle_alpha   90.00
_cell.angle_beta   90.00
_cell.angle_gamma   90.00
#
_symmetry.space_group_name_H-M   'P 1'
#
loop_
_entity.id
_entity.type
_entity.pdbx_description
1 polymer ?
#
loop_
_entity_poly.entity_id
_entity_poly.type
_entity_poly.pdbx_seq_one_letter_code
_entity_poly.pdbx_strand_id
1 'polypeptide(L)'
;MAAHAHVADWVRDFEARYGTRPIYYGELDRDAKKERPLNLIYLAKEPIFVHIYEPPADEEGGGQVLWFGLEPQLTEEEENIRRELTETLLQEAPTAPSFTTDNEFENILRQMVERYTVLDTELGVSPRRQGRLWEMLGMDDKRIIVNQEQRTRLEYIVIRDLIRNGPLEPLLSDEMLEDIHSIGLKHVHMDHKVFGMVTSNIRFREREMLSRFLRAMSERIGRPVSDNKPIIDGALLDGSRINIIFSDDVSMLGPSFTIRKFAEETISITQLIAWGTISSQVAAYIWICLEYGMSVLVSGETASGKTTTLNAILPFIDHNVKIYSAEDTPEVKVRHKIWQRLVTRSSKNEESRVEMFDLLKAALRSRPRYIIIGEIRGVEGATAFQAMQTGHPVIATFHASSIVKMIQRFTGDPINVPIRFFDNLNFAIFQEVVEAPGGGIARRVTGIDEVIGYNKHSDGVLTRGMFEWDPVKDKHYFRGMFQSHLLENKIAAMAGFANKRDIYDEMLKRAAALQRMVDRDLTHYDDVFDLLGIYYNSGWDHFDRAIDSWKGINHD
;
A
#
# COMPACT_ATOMS: atom_id res chain seq x y z
N MET A 1 1.07 -2.99 28.18
CA MET A 1 0.75 -4.40 28.54
C MET A 1 -0.31 -4.53 29.63
N ALA A 2 -0.13 -4.02 30.85
CA ALA A 2 -1.10 -4.21 31.95
C ALA A 2 -2.51 -3.64 31.70
N ALA A 3 -2.65 -2.71 30.75
CA ALA A 3 -3.94 -2.16 30.33
C ALA A 3 -4.75 -3.11 29.41
N HIS A 4 -4.15 -4.17 28.87
CA HIS A 4 -4.80 -5.12 27.96
C HIS A 4 -4.78 -6.52 28.55
N ALA A 5 -5.94 -6.98 29.04
CA ALA A 5 -6.07 -8.27 29.74
C ALA A 5 -5.57 -9.45 28.90
N HIS A 6 -5.94 -9.52 27.62
CA HIS A 6 -5.54 -10.61 26.72
C HIS A 6 -4.02 -10.72 26.54
N VAL A 7 -3.27 -9.61 26.58
CA VAL A 7 -1.79 -9.63 26.53
C VAL A 7 -1.22 -10.09 27.86
N ALA A 8 -1.79 -9.62 28.98
CA ALA A 8 -1.35 -10.02 30.31
C ALA A 8 -1.56 -11.51 30.58
N ASP A 9 -2.72 -12.05 30.18
CA ASP A 9 -3.04 -13.46 30.26
C ASP A 9 -2.10 -14.28 29.38
N TRP A 10 -1.86 -13.87 28.13
CA TRP A 10 -0.89 -14.52 27.26
C TRP A 10 0.51 -14.59 27.88
N VAL A 11 1.02 -13.47 28.40
CA VAL A 11 2.36 -13.40 29.02
C VAL A 11 2.46 -14.33 30.21
N ARG A 12 1.42 -14.37 31.08
CA ARG A 12 1.38 -15.26 32.24
C ARG A 12 1.37 -16.73 31.82
N ASP A 13 0.54 -17.08 30.84
CA ASP A 13 0.38 -18.46 30.39
C ASP A 13 1.63 -18.94 29.62
N PHE A 14 2.25 -18.04 28.84
CA PHE A 14 3.51 -18.31 28.16
C PHE A 14 4.66 -18.53 29.14
N GLU A 15 4.81 -17.66 30.15
CA GLU A 15 5.83 -17.79 31.19
C GLU A 15 5.66 -19.09 31.98
N ALA A 16 4.41 -19.46 32.31
CA ALA A 16 4.12 -20.73 32.98
C ALA A 16 4.48 -21.95 32.12
N ARG A 17 4.36 -21.86 30.79
CA ARG A 17 4.61 -22.96 29.86
C ARG A 17 6.07 -23.12 29.46
N TYR A 18 6.76 -22.01 29.19
CA TYR A 18 8.12 -22.00 28.62
C TYR A 18 9.19 -21.55 29.62
N GLY A 19 8.81 -21.14 30.83
CA GLY A 19 9.75 -20.70 31.87
C GLY A 19 10.48 -19.40 31.54
N THR A 20 10.11 -18.71 30.46
CA THR A 20 10.68 -17.43 30.04
C THR A 20 9.56 -16.42 29.81
N ARG A 21 9.81 -15.17 30.21
CA ARG A 21 8.81 -14.11 30.14
C ARG A 21 9.04 -13.22 28.91
N PRO A 22 8.03 -13.05 28.04
CA PRO A 22 8.12 -12.10 26.93
C PRO A 22 8.37 -10.67 27.38
N ILE A 23 9.21 -9.95 26.63
CA ILE A 23 9.58 -8.56 26.91
C ILE A 23 8.85 -7.63 25.96
N TYR A 24 8.21 -6.57 26.46
CA TYR A 24 7.64 -5.55 25.58
C TYR A 24 8.75 -4.66 25.02
N TYR A 25 8.92 -4.69 23.71
CA TYR A 25 9.93 -3.91 22.99
C TYR A 25 9.45 -2.47 22.73
N GLY A 26 8.15 -2.28 22.49
CA GLY A 26 7.60 -0.99 22.04
C GLY A 26 7.43 -0.95 20.52
N GLU A 27 7.67 0.20 19.91
CA GLU A 27 7.73 0.33 18.45
C GLU A 27 8.97 -0.39 17.90
N LEU A 28 8.77 -1.15 16.83
CA LEU A 28 9.75 -2.12 16.38
C LEU A 28 10.70 -1.50 15.34
N ASP A 29 12.00 -1.55 15.64
CA ASP A 29 13.06 -1.03 14.78
C ASP A 29 13.87 -2.17 14.13
N ARG A 30 14.87 -1.82 13.32
CA ARG A 30 15.77 -2.80 12.67
C ARG A 30 16.73 -3.50 13.63
N ASP A 31 16.95 -2.95 14.83
CA ASP A 31 17.85 -3.50 15.83
C ASP A 31 17.19 -4.57 16.68
N ALA A 32 15.84 -4.60 16.74
CA ALA A 32 15.07 -5.66 17.40
C ALA A 32 15.47 -7.08 16.96
N LYS A 33 15.94 -7.27 15.71
CA LYS A 33 16.44 -8.57 15.23
C LYS A 33 17.74 -9.05 15.89
N LYS A 34 18.46 -8.18 16.61
CA LYS A 34 19.71 -8.49 17.31
C LYS A 34 19.46 -8.97 18.75
N GLU A 35 18.29 -8.70 19.30
CA GLU A 35 17.92 -9.11 20.65
C GLU A 35 17.91 -10.63 20.78
N ARG A 36 18.56 -11.16 21.82
CA ARG A 36 18.62 -12.60 22.10
C ARG A 36 18.49 -12.87 23.61
N PRO A 37 17.68 -13.88 24.01
CA PRO A 37 16.81 -14.71 23.18
C PRO A 37 15.68 -13.89 22.56
N LEU A 38 15.25 -14.26 21.34
CA LEU A 38 14.19 -13.54 20.66
C LEU A 38 12.84 -13.91 21.30
N ASN A 39 12.35 -13.06 22.19
CA ASN A 39 11.12 -13.26 22.98
C ASN A 39 10.48 -11.88 23.26
N LEU A 40 9.96 -11.25 22.20
CA LEU A 40 9.61 -9.84 22.16
C LEU A 40 8.13 -9.64 21.85
N ILE A 41 7.48 -8.72 22.56
CA ILE A 41 6.13 -8.24 22.27
C ILE A 41 6.20 -6.81 21.74
N TYR A 42 5.49 -6.54 20.65
CA TYR A 42 5.30 -5.18 20.15
C TYR A 42 3.82 -4.90 19.85
N LEU A 43 3.49 -3.62 19.76
CA LEU A 43 2.15 -3.17 19.39
C LEU A 43 2.05 -3.16 17.86
N ALA A 44 1.10 -3.93 17.31
CA ALA A 44 0.78 -3.84 15.88
C ALA A 44 -0.22 -2.70 15.65
N LYS A 45 -1.40 -2.79 16.28
CA LYS A 45 -2.45 -1.77 16.21
C LYS A 45 -3.45 -2.03 17.31
N GLU A 46 -3.76 -1.06 18.17
CA GLU A 46 -4.67 -1.32 19.29
C GLU A 46 -6.03 -1.91 18.84
N PRO A 47 -6.53 -2.98 19.47
CA PRO A 47 -6.00 -3.66 20.66
C PRO A 47 -5.04 -4.84 20.36
N ILE A 48 -4.58 -5.03 19.13
CA ILE A 48 -3.75 -6.15 18.66
C ILE A 48 -2.26 -5.92 18.97
N PHE A 49 -1.66 -6.91 19.63
CA PHE A 49 -0.22 -7.01 19.87
C PHE A 49 0.35 -8.22 19.13
N VAL A 50 1.66 -8.24 18.95
CA VAL A 50 2.37 -9.36 18.35
C VAL A 50 3.45 -9.83 19.29
N HIS A 51 3.54 -11.15 19.47
CA HIS A 51 4.65 -11.78 20.16
C HIS A 51 5.53 -12.55 19.15
N ILE A 52 6.80 -12.15 19.06
CA ILE A 52 7.83 -12.80 18.27
C ILE A 52 8.68 -13.67 19.17
N TYR A 53 8.80 -14.95 18.82
CA TYR A 53 9.53 -15.92 19.61
C TYR A 53 10.37 -16.84 18.73
N GLU A 54 11.65 -17.01 19.08
CA GLU A 54 12.51 -18.04 18.49
C GLU A 54 12.72 -19.14 19.55
N PRO A 55 12.12 -20.34 19.39
CA PRO A 55 12.35 -21.44 20.31
C PRO A 55 13.83 -21.85 20.34
N PRO A 56 14.34 -22.33 21.48
CA PRO A 56 15.64 -22.97 21.57
C PRO A 56 15.82 -24.06 20.50
N ALA A 57 17.05 -24.23 19.99
CA ALA A 57 17.33 -25.11 18.86
C ALA A 57 17.02 -26.60 19.13
N ASP A 58 16.96 -26.99 20.40
CA ASP A 58 16.61 -28.33 20.89
C ASP A 58 15.12 -28.54 21.17
N GLU A 59 14.30 -27.49 21.05
CA GLU A 59 12.84 -27.56 21.22
C GLU A 59 12.09 -27.69 19.88
N GLU A 60 10.81 -28.05 19.96
CA GLU A 60 9.92 -28.11 18.81
C GLU A 60 9.74 -26.70 18.21
N GLY A 61 10.10 -26.55 16.93
CA GLY A 61 10.13 -25.25 16.25
C GLY A 61 11.48 -24.53 16.31
N GLY A 62 12.51 -25.14 16.91
CA GLY A 62 13.87 -24.62 16.91
C GLY A 62 14.38 -24.29 15.50
N GLY A 63 14.92 -23.08 15.34
CA GLY A 63 15.40 -22.55 14.07
C GLY A 63 14.32 -21.87 13.20
N GLN A 64 13.08 -21.74 13.70
CA GLN A 64 12.04 -20.91 13.10
C GLN A 64 11.70 -19.74 14.00
N VAL A 65 11.38 -18.59 13.40
CA VAL A 65 10.82 -17.45 14.12
C VAL A 65 9.29 -17.57 14.09
N LEU A 66 8.70 -17.69 15.27
CA LEU A 66 7.26 -17.78 15.46
C LEU A 66 6.67 -16.38 15.67
N TRP A 67 5.51 -16.17 15.06
CA TRP A 67 4.71 -14.96 15.16
C TRP A 67 3.37 -15.34 15.81
N PHE A 68 3.04 -14.68 16.92
CA PHE A 68 1.78 -14.89 17.63
C PHE A 68 0.97 -13.60 17.63
N GLY A 69 -0.17 -13.62 16.94
CA GLY A 69 -1.14 -12.53 16.97
C GLY A 69 -1.91 -12.56 18.28
N LEU A 70 -1.74 -11.52 19.09
CA LEU A 70 -2.41 -11.37 20.38
C LEU A 70 -3.56 -10.39 20.18
N GLU A 71 -4.77 -10.93 20.11
CA GLU A 71 -5.99 -10.14 20.07
C GLU A 71 -6.94 -10.59 21.19
N PRO A 72 -7.94 -9.79 21.56
CA PRO A 72 -8.98 -10.24 22.47
C PRO A 72 -9.66 -11.52 21.96
N GLN A 73 -9.75 -12.55 22.80
CA GLN A 73 -10.43 -13.81 22.50
C GLN A 73 -11.71 -13.96 23.32
N LEU A 74 -12.68 -14.68 22.77
CA LEU A 74 -13.90 -15.07 23.49
C LEU A 74 -13.72 -16.45 24.12
N THR A 75 -14.27 -16.62 25.30
CA THR A 75 -14.48 -17.93 25.94
C THR A 75 -15.61 -18.69 25.24
N GLU A 76 -15.74 -20.00 25.50
CA GLU A 76 -16.82 -20.80 24.91
C GLU A 76 -18.23 -20.26 25.27
N GLU A 77 -18.39 -19.74 26.49
CA GLU A 77 -19.64 -19.11 26.93
C GLU A 77 -19.93 -17.83 26.14
N GLU A 78 -18.92 -16.97 25.98
CA GLU A 78 -19.04 -15.72 25.22
C GLU A 78 -19.24 -15.97 23.72
N GLU A 79 -18.74 -17.08 23.18
CA GLU A 79 -18.96 -17.45 21.79
C GLU A 79 -20.42 -17.84 21.51
N ASN A 80 -21.12 -18.37 22.51
CA ASN A 80 -22.57 -18.59 22.42
C ASN A 80 -23.32 -17.24 22.43
N ILE A 81 -22.91 -16.32 23.31
CA ILE A 81 -23.44 -14.95 23.36
C ILE A 81 -23.22 -14.23 22.02
N ARG A 82 -22.02 -14.34 21.44
CA ARG A 82 -21.69 -13.75 20.14
C ARG A 82 -22.61 -14.27 19.04
N ARG A 83 -22.91 -15.58 19.02
CA ARG A 83 -23.83 -16.16 18.03
C ARG A 83 -25.24 -15.61 18.17
N GLU A 84 -25.79 -15.60 19.38
CA GLU A 84 -27.13 -15.06 19.65
C GLU A 84 -27.22 -13.56 19.30
N LEU A 85 -26.18 -12.80 19.64
CA LEU A 85 -26.06 -11.39 19.28
C LEU A 85 -26.00 -11.21 17.77
N THR A 86 -25.17 -11.98 17.05
CA THR A 86 -25.05 -11.90 15.59
C THR A 86 -26.36 -12.25 14.88
N GLU A 87 -27.07 -13.28 15.34
CA GLU A 87 -28.39 -13.62 14.79
C GLU A 87 -29.41 -12.50 15.00
N THR A 88 -29.42 -11.89 16.17
CA THR A 88 -30.28 -10.74 16.48
C THR A 88 -29.94 -9.54 15.60
N LEU A 89 -28.64 -9.26 15.41
CA LEU A 89 -28.16 -8.20 14.52
C LEU A 89 -28.60 -8.42 13.07
N LEU A 90 -28.53 -9.67 12.58
CA LEU A 90 -28.97 -10.02 11.22
C LEU A 90 -30.49 -9.91 11.04
N GLN A 91 -31.29 -10.18 12.07
CA GLN A 91 -32.75 -10.03 12.03
C GLN A 91 -33.17 -8.55 11.95
N GLU A 92 -32.41 -7.65 12.57
CA GLU A 92 -32.67 -6.21 12.61
C GLU A 92 -31.96 -5.44 11.48
N ALA A 93 -31.07 -6.09 10.72
CA ALA A 93 -30.41 -5.48 9.57
C ALA A 93 -31.39 -4.81 8.57
N PRO A 94 -32.60 -5.34 8.29
CA PRO A 94 -33.56 -4.69 7.39
C PRO A 94 -34.16 -3.38 7.94
N THR A 95 -34.19 -3.19 9.26
CA THR A 95 -34.74 -2.00 9.93
C THR A 95 -33.65 -1.00 10.31
N ALA A 96 -32.37 -1.38 10.16
CA ALA A 96 -31.22 -0.55 10.43
C ALA A 96 -31.16 0.68 9.49
N PRO A 97 -30.61 1.82 9.95
CA PRO A 97 -30.34 2.96 9.08
C PRO A 97 -29.46 2.53 7.91
N SER A 98 -29.73 3.05 6.71
CA SER A 98 -28.82 2.90 5.58
C SER A 98 -27.49 3.59 5.89
N PHE A 99 -26.38 2.92 5.62
CA PHE A 99 -25.03 3.46 5.77
C PHE A 99 -24.37 3.63 4.41
N THR A 100 -23.41 4.55 4.35
CA THR A 100 -22.62 4.84 3.14
C THR A 100 -21.12 4.63 3.34
N THR A 101 -20.67 4.56 4.60
CA THR A 101 -19.27 4.34 4.97
C THR A 101 -19.12 3.25 6.03
N ASP A 102 -17.94 2.63 6.08
CA ASP A 102 -17.61 1.61 7.08
C ASP A 102 -17.66 2.17 8.52
N ASN A 103 -17.29 3.44 8.72
CA ASN A 103 -17.37 4.11 10.03
C ASN A 103 -18.81 4.30 10.50
N GLU A 104 -19.73 4.66 9.60
CA GLU A 104 -21.16 4.71 9.92
C GLU A 104 -21.68 3.33 10.31
N PHE A 105 -21.24 2.29 9.60
CA PHE A 105 -21.64 0.92 9.88
C PHE A 105 -21.06 0.40 11.20
N GLU A 106 -19.78 0.69 11.50
CA GLU A 106 -19.17 0.41 12.80
C GLU A 106 -19.99 1.06 13.92
N ASN A 107 -20.34 2.35 13.79
CA ASN A 107 -21.12 3.05 14.80
C ASN A 107 -22.52 2.44 15.00
N ILE A 108 -23.19 2.01 13.93
CA ILE A 108 -24.47 1.31 14.01
C ILE A 108 -24.30 -0.02 14.77
N LEU A 109 -23.30 -0.82 14.42
CA LEU A 109 -23.04 -2.08 15.12
C LEU A 109 -22.72 -1.84 16.60
N ARG A 110 -21.89 -0.84 16.93
CA ARG A 110 -21.62 -0.48 18.33
C ARG A 110 -22.91 -0.20 19.07
N GLN A 111 -23.74 0.72 18.56
CA GLN A 111 -25.04 1.06 19.16
C GLN A 111 -25.98 -0.14 19.31
N MET A 112 -25.96 -1.08 18.36
CA MET A 112 -26.75 -2.30 18.46
C MET A 112 -26.20 -3.24 19.54
N VAL A 113 -24.89 -3.45 19.61
CA VAL A 113 -24.26 -4.20 20.71
C VAL A 113 -24.63 -3.56 22.05
N GLU A 114 -24.58 -2.24 22.16
CA GLU A 114 -24.99 -1.52 23.37
C GLU A 114 -26.47 -1.75 23.73
N ARG A 115 -27.34 -1.80 22.73
CA ARG A 115 -28.79 -1.97 22.91
C ARG A 115 -29.15 -3.38 23.36
N TYR A 116 -28.47 -4.39 22.83
CA TYR A 116 -28.75 -5.81 23.09
C TYR A 116 -27.88 -6.40 24.20
N THR A 117 -27.03 -5.60 24.83
CA THR A 117 -26.26 -6.02 26.01
C THR A 117 -26.59 -5.14 27.22
N VAL A 118 -26.72 -5.74 28.40
CA VAL A 118 -26.96 -5.05 29.67
C VAL A 118 -25.83 -5.39 30.63
N LEU A 119 -25.29 -4.37 31.30
CA LEU A 119 -24.22 -4.57 32.25
C LEU A 119 -24.74 -5.22 33.54
N ASP A 120 -24.00 -6.21 34.06
CA ASP A 120 -24.34 -6.88 35.32
C ASP A 120 -24.54 -5.91 36.49
N THR A 121 -23.84 -4.77 36.47
CA THR A 121 -23.93 -3.70 37.47
C THR A 121 -25.23 -2.91 37.41
N GLU A 122 -25.94 -2.93 36.28
CA GLU A 122 -27.20 -2.19 36.05
C GLU A 122 -28.45 -3.01 36.42
N LEU A 123 -28.28 -4.30 36.73
CA LEU A 123 -29.37 -5.21 37.14
C LEU A 123 -30.11 -4.77 38.41
N GLY A 124 -29.49 -3.90 39.23
CA GLY A 124 -30.11 -3.36 40.45
C GLY A 124 -31.13 -2.24 40.23
N VAL A 125 -31.23 -1.66 39.03
CA VAL A 125 -32.00 -0.42 38.78
C VAL A 125 -33.16 -0.60 37.81
N SER A 126 -33.14 -1.62 36.93
CA SER A 126 -34.22 -1.87 35.96
C SER A 126 -35.07 -3.09 36.32
N PRO A 127 -36.42 -2.98 36.36
CA PRO A 127 -37.26 -4.15 36.61
C PRO A 127 -37.21 -5.09 35.39
N ARG A 128 -36.63 -6.28 35.56
CA ARG A 128 -36.73 -7.36 34.56
C ARG A 128 -38.21 -7.63 34.29
N ARG A 129 -38.68 -7.37 33.06
CA ARG A 129 -40.00 -7.83 32.61
C ARG A 129 -39.90 -9.32 32.29
N GLN A 130 -39.96 -10.17 33.32
CA GLN A 130 -39.86 -11.62 33.15
C GLN A 130 -41.17 -12.29 33.57
N GLY A 131 -41.75 -13.11 32.70
CA GLY A 131 -42.91 -13.95 33.01
C GLY A 131 -43.63 -14.50 31.77
N ARG A 132 -44.29 -15.66 31.92
CA ARG A 132 -45.05 -16.39 30.88
C ARG A 132 -46.00 -15.52 30.02
N LEU A 133 -46.51 -14.43 30.57
CA LEU A 133 -47.43 -13.52 29.86
C LEU A 133 -46.70 -12.65 28.82
N TRP A 134 -45.44 -12.28 29.07
CA TRP A 134 -44.60 -11.48 28.16
C TRP A 134 -43.94 -12.35 27.09
N GLU A 135 -43.56 -13.57 27.46
CA GLU A 135 -43.08 -14.65 26.57
C GLU A 135 -44.16 -15.02 25.53
N MET A 136 -45.43 -15.11 25.96
CA MET A 136 -46.58 -15.35 25.08
C MET A 136 -46.94 -14.14 24.17
N LEU A 137 -46.50 -12.93 24.53
CA LEU A 137 -46.67 -11.70 23.74
C LEU A 137 -45.47 -11.39 22.83
N GLY A 138 -44.41 -12.22 22.84
CA GLY A 138 -43.19 -11.98 22.07
C GLY A 138 -42.39 -10.75 22.53
N MET A 139 -42.58 -10.32 23.77
CA MET A 139 -42.02 -9.09 24.36
C MET A 139 -40.98 -9.36 25.45
N ASP A 140 -40.31 -10.51 25.40
CA ASP A 140 -39.18 -10.76 26.28
C ASP A 140 -38.03 -9.80 25.98
N ASP A 141 -37.38 -9.32 27.03
CA ASP A 141 -36.21 -8.47 26.93
C ASP A 141 -35.06 -9.34 26.39
N LYS A 142 -34.84 -9.33 25.07
CA LYS A 142 -33.77 -10.06 24.36
C LYS A 142 -32.34 -9.60 24.71
N ARG A 143 -32.19 -8.83 25.79
CA ARG A 143 -30.92 -8.24 26.19
C ARG A 143 -30.08 -9.28 26.91
N ILE A 144 -28.87 -9.45 26.42
CA ILE A 144 -27.91 -10.39 26.98
C ILE A 144 -27.15 -9.70 28.10
N ILE A 145 -27.03 -10.38 29.23
CA ILE A 145 -26.35 -9.87 30.43
C ILE A 145 -24.85 -10.16 30.29
N VAL A 146 -24.03 -9.12 30.40
CA VAL A 146 -22.57 -9.20 30.23
C VAL A 146 -21.88 -8.22 31.17
N ASN A 147 -20.63 -8.50 31.54
CA ASN A 147 -19.79 -7.48 32.19
C ASN A 147 -19.13 -6.53 31.15
N GLN A 148 -18.49 -5.46 31.63
CA GLN A 148 -17.90 -4.43 30.76
C GLN A 148 -16.78 -4.98 29.86
N GLU A 149 -15.95 -5.87 30.39
CA GLU A 149 -14.85 -6.47 29.65
C GLU A 149 -15.36 -7.44 28.58
N GLN A 150 -16.38 -8.24 28.91
CA GLN A 150 -17.12 -9.10 27.99
C GLN A 150 -17.70 -8.31 26.83
N ARG A 151 -18.41 -7.22 27.13
CA ARG A 151 -18.99 -6.34 26.10
C ARG A 151 -17.91 -5.79 25.17
N THR A 152 -16.80 -5.31 25.72
CA THR A 152 -15.68 -4.77 24.93
C THR A 152 -15.08 -5.83 24.00
N ARG A 153 -14.91 -7.07 24.48
CA ARG A 153 -14.42 -8.19 23.66
C ARG A 153 -15.42 -8.61 22.58
N LEU A 154 -16.70 -8.71 22.92
CA LEU A 154 -17.78 -9.01 21.96
C LEU A 154 -17.86 -7.95 20.86
N GLU A 155 -17.79 -6.67 21.23
CA GLU A 155 -17.81 -5.55 20.29
C GLU A 155 -16.65 -5.63 19.30
N TYR A 156 -15.42 -5.82 19.80
CA TYR A 156 -14.25 -6.00 18.95
C TYR A 156 -14.43 -7.17 17.96
N ILE A 157 -14.83 -8.35 18.45
CA ILE A 157 -14.96 -9.55 17.61
C ILE A 157 -16.09 -9.42 16.57
N VAL A 158 -17.24 -8.85 16.95
CA VAL A 158 -18.36 -8.65 16.02
C VAL A 158 -17.96 -7.67 14.92
N ILE A 159 -17.32 -6.55 15.25
CA ILE A 159 -16.83 -5.58 14.26
C ILE A 159 -15.76 -6.21 13.36
N ARG A 160 -14.80 -6.91 13.96
CA ARG A 160 -13.72 -7.61 13.25
C ARG A 160 -14.28 -8.58 12.19
N ASP A 161 -15.28 -9.38 12.57
CA ASP A 161 -15.83 -10.43 11.71
C ASP A 161 -16.82 -9.90 10.65
N LEU A 162 -17.64 -8.90 10.98
CA LEU A 162 -18.67 -8.39 10.08
C LEU A 162 -18.21 -7.27 9.16
N ILE A 163 -17.29 -6.41 9.60
CA ILE A 163 -16.85 -5.22 8.86
C ILE A 163 -15.44 -5.42 8.32
N ARG A 164 -14.52 -5.85 9.19
CA ARG A 164 -13.09 -5.89 8.87
C ARG A 164 -12.69 -7.19 8.16
N ASN A 165 -11.51 -7.72 8.46
CA ASN A 165 -10.95 -8.88 7.76
C ASN A 165 -11.13 -10.22 8.50
N GLY A 166 -11.96 -10.24 9.55
CA GLY A 166 -12.24 -11.43 10.34
C GLY A 166 -10.95 -12.05 10.90
N PRO A 167 -10.71 -13.36 10.71
CA PRO A 167 -9.51 -14.04 11.24
C PRO A 167 -8.17 -13.52 10.71
N LEU A 168 -8.16 -12.78 9.60
CA LEU A 168 -6.94 -12.19 9.06
C LEU A 168 -6.65 -10.80 9.63
N GLU A 169 -7.53 -10.23 10.45
CA GLU A 169 -7.36 -8.88 11.00
C GLU A 169 -6.03 -8.70 11.73
N PRO A 170 -5.56 -9.63 12.58
CA PRO A 170 -4.25 -9.48 13.24
C PRO A 170 -3.09 -9.39 12.24
N LEU A 171 -3.15 -10.18 11.17
CA LEU A 171 -2.13 -10.21 10.13
C LEU A 171 -2.14 -8.94 9.27
N LEU A 172 -3.34 -8.49 8.90
CA LEU A 172 -3.50 -7.30 8.06
C LEU A 172 -3.28 -6.01 8.84
N SER A 173 -3.48 -6.01 10.16
CA SER A 173 -3.20 -4.86 11.02
C SER A 173 -1.71 -4.68 11.34
N ASP A 174 -0.90 -5.73 11.21
CA ASP A 174 0.53 -5.68 11.51
C ASP A 174 1.34 -5.09 10.33
N GLU A 175 1.65 -3.80 10.40
CA GLU A 175 2.42 -3.06 9.39
C GLU A 175 3.84 -3.61 9.16
N MET A 176 4.36 -4.45 10.04
CA MET A 176 5.67 -5.05 9.89
C MET A 176 5.67 -6.26 8.94
N LEU A 177 4.49 -6.75 8.53
CA LEU A 177 4.34 -7.79 7.52
C LEU A 177 4.27 -7.21 6.10
N GLU A 178 4.93 -7.86 5.14
CA GLU A 178 4.94 -7.48 3.73
C GLU A 178 4.12 -8.45 2.87
N ASP A 179 4.41 -9.74 2.96
CA ASP A 179 3.70 -10.80 2.24
C ASP A 179 3.14 -11.83 3.24
N ILE A 180 1.92 -12.32 3.02
CA ILE A 180 1.22 -13.31 3.85
C ILE A 180 0.87 -14.51 2.95
N HIS A 181 1.30 -15.71 3.33
CA HIS A 181 1.17 -16.94 2.56
C HIS A 181 0.37 -17.99 3.35
N SER A 182 -0.76 -18.43 2.80
CA SER A 182 -1.54 -19.54 3.33
C SER A 182 -1.61 -20.66 2.32
N ILE A 183 -1.08 -21.83 2.67
CA ILE A 183 -1.00 -23.00 1.77
C ILE A 183 -1.79 -24.16 2.38
N GLY A 184 -3.04 -24.35 1.93
CA GLY A 184 -3.92 -25.39 2.44
C GLY A 184 -4.17 -25.24 3.95
N LEU A 185 -4.04 -26.35 4.68
CA LEU A 185 -4.25 -26.40 6.14
C LEU A 185 -2.97 -26.17 6.96
N LYS A 186 -1.88 -25.76 6.30
CA LYS A 186 -0.64 -25.41 7.01
C LYS A 186 -0.82 -24.11 7.79
N HIS A 187 0.12 -23.85 8.68
CA HIS A 187 0.26 -22.54 9.29
C HIS A 187 0.48 -21.46 8.23
N VAL A 188 -0.02 -20.26 8.51
CA VAL A 188 0.24 -19.09 7.68
C VAL A 188 1.70 -18.68 7.89
N HIS A 189 2.42 -18.45 6.79
CA HIS A 189 3.80 -17.96 6.80
C HIS A 189 3.80 -16.53 6.28
N MET A 190 4.67 -15.67 6.79
CA MET A 190 4.72 -14.26 6.37
C MET A 190 6.16 -13.79 6.21
N ASP A 191 6.36 -12.83 5.31
CA ASP A 191 7.60 -12.05 5.26
C ASP A 191 7.46 -10.82 6.18
N HIS A 192 8.37 -10.69 7.14
CA HIS A 192 8.39 -9.64 8.14
C HIS A 192 9.61 -8.74 7.93
N LYS A 193 9.39 -7.41 7.85
CA LYS A 193 10.41 -6.38 7.53
C LYS A 193 11.72 -6.51 8.33
N VAL A 194 11.62 -6.93 9.59
CA VAL A 194 12.75 -7.05 10.53
C VAL A 194 13.27 -8.48 10.71
N PHE A 195 12.39 -9.50 10.76
CA PHE A 195 12.75 -10.87 11.11
C PHE A 195 12.81 -11.84 9.91
N GLY A 196 12.44 -11.38 8.70
CA GLY A 196 12.34 -12.23 7.51
C GLY A 196 11.13 -13.16 7.57
N MET A 197 11.30 -14.41 7.11
CA MET A 197 10.21 -15.38 7.09
C MET A 197 9.83 -15.84 8.51
N VAL A 198 8.58 -15.60 8.90
CA VAL A 198 8.01 -15.98 10.20
C VAL A 198 6.79 -16.88 10.04
N THR A 199 6.53 -17.75 11.03
CA THR A 199 5.40 -18.70 11.02
C THR A 199 4.35 -18.29 12.06
N SER A 200 3.10 -18.13 11.63
CA SER A 200 1.98 -17.75 12.50
C SER A 200 1.41 -18.93 13.30
N ASN A 201 0.82 -18.64 14.46
CA ASN A 201 -0.08 -19.56 15.16
C ASN A 201 -1.41 -19.82 14.44
N ILE A 202 -1.76 -19.02 13.42
CA ILE A 202 -3.00 -19.09 12.66
C ILE A 202 -2.91 -20.20 11.61
N ARG A 203 -3.94 -21.06 11.55
CA ARG A 203 -4.16 -22.06 10.49
C ARG A 203 -5.62 -22.40 10.32
N PHE A 204 -5.99 -22.85 9.13
CA PHE A 204 -7.29 -23.47 8.89
C PHE A 204 -7.25 -24.93 9.31
N ARG A 205 -8.20 -25.36 10.14
CA ARG A 205 -8.27 -26.74 10.63
C ARG A 205 -8.97 -27.69 9.65
N GLU A 206 -9.89 -27.16 8.85
CA GLU A 206 -10.74 -27.91 7.93
C GLU A 206 -10.75 -27.27 6.54
N ARG A 207 -10.79 -28.10 5.49
CA ARG A 207 -10.77 -27.63 4.11
C ARG A 207 -12.03 -26.86 3.76
N GLU A 208 -13.18 -27.33 4.23
CA GLU A 208 -14.48 -26.73 4.02
C GLU A 208 -14.55 -25.31 4.61
N MET A 209 -13.87 -25.08 5.74
CA MET A 209 -13.75 -23.75 6.35
C MET A 209 -12.93 -22.81 5.47
N LEU A 210 -11.75 -23.27 5.02
CA LEU A 210 -10.90 -22.50 4.12
C LEU A 210 -11.60 -22.19 2.80
N SER A 211 -12.28 -23.17 2.20
CA SER A 211 -13.02 -22.99 0.95
C SER A 211 -14.17 -21.98 1.10
N ARG A 212 -14.94 -22.04 2.19
CA ARG A 212 -16.00 -21.04 2.47
C ARG A 212 -15.41 -19.64 2.67
N PHE A 213 -14.31 -19.56 3.42
CA PHE A 213 -13.61 -18.30 3.66
C PHE A 213 -13.14 -17.66 2.34
N LEU A 214 -12.47 -18.42 1.48
CA LEU A 214 -11.98 -17.92 0.19
C LEU A 214 -13.10 -17.53 -0.78
N ARG A 215 -14.23 -18.26 -0.77
CA ARG A 215 -15.42 -17.87 -1.55
C ARG A 215 -15.97 -16.53 -1.08
N ALA A 216 -16.23 -16.37 0.23
CA ALA A 216 -16.72 -15.12 0.80
C ALA A 216 -15.77 -13.95 0.53
N MET A 217 -14.46 -14.16 0.70
CA MET A 217 -13.43 -13.16 0.37
C MET A 217 -13.47 -12.77 -1.11
N SER A 218 -13.51 -13.75 -2.02
CA SER A 218 -13.56 -13.50 -3.47
C SER A 218 -14.80 -12.72 -3.92
N GLU A 219 -15.93 -12.94 -3.26
CA GLU A 219 -17.18 -12.21 -3.50
C GLU A 219 -17.06 -10.76 -3.03
N ARG A 220 -16.49 -10.51 -1.84
CA ARG A 220 -16.21 -9.17 -1.33
C ARG A 220 -15.28 -8.38 -2.25
N ILE A 221 -14.29 -9.04 -2.84
CA ILE A 221 -13.36 -8.46 -3.83
C ILE A 221 -14.05 -8.19 -5.19
N GLY A 222 -15.27 -8.71 -5.40
CA GLY A 222 -16.00 -8.61 -6.66
C GLY A 222 -15.48 -9.55 -7.76
N ARG A 223 -14.65 -10.54 -7.42
CA ARG A 223 -14.05 -11.50 -8.34
C ARG A 223 -14.27 -12.94 -7.84
N PRO A 224 -15.51 -13.47 -7.88
CA PRO A 224 -15.85 -14.74 -7.24
C PRO A 224 -15.07 -15.94 -7.82
N VAL A 225 -14.52 -16.78 -6.93
CA VAL A 225 -13.83 -18.03 -7.30
C VAL A 225 -14.82 -19.17 -7.57
N SER A 226 -14.40 -20.10 -8.43
CA SER A 226 -15.11 -21.36 -8.69
C SER A 226 -14.12 -22.40 -9.23
N ASP A 227 -14.49 -23.68 -9.25
CA ASP A 227 -13.62 -24.73 -9.78
C ASP A 227 -13.27 -24.50 -11.27
N ASN A 228 -14.19 -23.90 -12.03
CA ASN A 228 -13.96 -23.52 -13.44
C ASN A 228 -13.05 -22.27 -13.61
N LYS A 229 -12.91 -21.44 -12.57
CA LYS A 229 -12.01 -20.28 -12.56
C LYS A 229 -11.28 -20.26 -11.20
N PRO A 230 -10.32 -21.17 -11.01
CA PRO A 230 -9.77 -21.44 -9.70
C PRO A 230 -8.70 -20.42 -9.29
N ILE A 231 -8.15 -19.67 -10.24
CA ILE A 231 -7.13 -18.65 -9.99
C ILE A 231 -7.77 -17.27 -10.15
N ILE A 232 -7.66 -16.45 -9.11
CA ILE A 232 -8.05 -15.04 -9.16
C ILE A 232 -6.95 -14.16 -8.56
N ASP A 233 -6.87 -12.95 -9.09
CA ASP A 233 -6.13 -11.83 -8.50
C ASP A 233 -7.12 -10.71 -8.20
N GLY A 234 -6.92 -10.00 -7.09
CA GLY A 234 -7.75 -8.86 -6.73
C GLY A 234 -7.12 -7.98 -5.65
N ALA A 235 -7.92 -7.05 -5.13
CA ALA A 235 -7.52 -6.12 -4.07
C ALA A 235 -8.47 -6.24 -2.89
N LEU A 236 -7.92 -6.24 -1.68
CA LEU A 236 -8.65 -6.16 -0.42
C LEU A 236 -9.08 -4.71 -0.14
N LEU A 237 -9.89 -4.53 0.92
CA LEU A 237 -10.43 -3.22 1.31
C LEU A 237 -9.34 -2.21 1.69
N ASP A 238 -8.25 -2.69 2.30
CA ASP A 238 -7.06 -1.90 2.65
C ASP A 238 -6.15 -1.58 1.44
N GLY A 239 -6.49 -2.08 0.24
CA GLY A 239 -5.69 -1.96 -0.97
C GLY A 239 -4.66 -3.07 -1.17
N SER A 240 -4.51 -3.98 -0.20
CA SER A 240 -3.58 -5.11 -0.29
C SER A 240 -3.94 -6.03 -1.47
N ARG A 241 -2.93 -6.53 -2.18
CA ARG A 241 -3.16 -7.44 -3.30
C ARG A 241 -3.41 -8.83 -2.76
N ILE A 242 -4.36 -9.55 -3.34
CA ILE A 242 -4.60 -10.95 -2.99
C ILE A 242 -4.66 -11.80 -4.26
N ASN A 243 -3.90 -12.90 -4.24
CA ASN A 243 -3.99 -13.99 -5.19
C ASN A 243 -4.63 -15.18 -4.47
N ILE A 244 -5.65 -15.80 -5.08
CA ILE A 244 -6.31 -17.00 -4.56
C ILE A 244 -6.20 -18.11 -5.59
N ILE A 245 -5.81 -19.30 -5.13
CA ILE A 245 -5.84 -20.55 -5.90
C ILE A 245 -6.79 -21.51 -5.18
N PHE A 246 -8.00 -21.65 -5.72
CA PHE A 246 -9.12 -22.24 -5.03
C PHE A 246 -9.24 -23.76 -5.20
N SER A 247 -9.04 -24.29 -6.40
CA SER A 247 -9.38 -25.69 -6.70
C SER A 247 -8.25 -26.67 -6.37
N ASP A 248 -8.65 -27.85 -5.88
CA ASP A 248 -7.75 -28.93 -5.46
C ASP A 248 -6.96 -29.56 -6.61
N ASP A 249 -7.48 -29.49 -7.84
CA ASP A 249 -6.80 -29.97 -9.05
C ASP A 249 -5.69 -29.03 -9.52
N VAL A 250 -5.69 -27.77 -9.07
CA VAL A 250 -4.64 -26.78 -9.33
C VAL A 250 -3.70 -26.65 -8.13
N SER A 251 -4.25 -26.66 -6.91
CA SER A 251 -3.48 -26.57 -5.65
C SER A 251 -3.57 -27.88 -4.88
N MET A 252 -2.62 -28.78 -5.15
CA MET A 252 -2.59 -30.15 -4.61
C MET A 252 -2.62 -30.24 -3.07
N LEU A 253 -2.13 -29.21 -2.37
CA LEU A 253 -2.13 -29.16 -0.90
C LEU A 253 -3.43 -28.60 -0.30
N GLY A 254 -4.43 -28.33 -1.14
CA GLY A 254 -5.66 -27.64 -0.80
C GLY A 254 -5.67 -26.19 -1.27
N PRO A 255 -6.80 -25.48 -1.14
CA PRO A 255 -6.91 -24.08 -1.52
C PRO A 255 -5.82 -23.23 -0.86
N SER A 256 -5.34 -22.21 -1.55
CA SER A 256 -4.27 -21.33 -1.05
C SER A 256 -4.52 -19.88 -1.42
N PHE A 257 -3.88 -18.98 -0.68
CA PHE A 257 -3.88 -17.57 -1.01
C PHE A 257 -2.56 -16.91 -0.61
N THR A 258 -2.19 -15.88 -1.34
CA THR A 258 -1.09 -14.98 -1.01
C THR A 258 -1.60 -13.56 -0.99
N ILE A 259 -1.35 -12.85 0.12
CA ILE A 259 -1.65 -11.42 0.24
C ILE A 259 -0.32 -10.67 0.22
N ARG A 260 -0.18 -9.70 -0.67
CA ARG A 260 0.87 -8.69 -0.58
C ARG A 260 0.27 -7.44 0.02
N LYS A 261 0.73 -7.08 1.22
CA LYS A 261 0.21 -5.93 1.93
C LYS A 261 0.48 -4.65 1.16
N PHE A 262 -0.53 -3.79 1.13
CA PHE A 262 -0.35 -2.42 0.71
C PHE A 262 0.40 -1.70 1.82
N ALA A 263 1.60 -1.19 1.54
CA ALA A 263 2.34 -0.41 2.53
C ALA A 263 1.45 0.74 2.99
N GLU A 264 1.31 0.98 4.30
CA GLU A 264 0.48 2.08 4.83
C GLU A 264 1.18 3.42 4.58
N GLU A 265 2.47 3.50 4.91
CA GLU A 265 3.29 4.67 4.67
C GLU A 265 3.73 4.80 3.19
N THR A 266 3.78 6.02 2.67
CA THR A 266 4.29 6.30 1.31
C THR A 266 5.73 6.75 1.43
N ILE A 267 6.63 6.17 0.64
CA ILE A 267 8.02 6.64 0.64
C ILE A 267 8.10 8.00 -0.07
N SER A 268 8.69 8.99 0.59
CA SER A 268 8.88 10.34 0.05
C SER A 268 10.12 10.44 -0.82
N ILE A 269 10.20 11.51 -1.64
CA ILE A 269 11.41 11.76 -2.44
C ILE A 269 12.63 12.06 -1.57
N THR A 270 12.48 12.73 -0.43
CA THR A 270 13.60 12.99 0.49
C THR A 270 14.07 11.71 1.17
N GLN A 271 13.17 10.78 1.48
CA GLN A 271 13.56 9.44 1.95
C GLN A 271 14.37 8.68 0.89
N LEU A 272 13.98 8.75 -0.39
CA LEU A 272 14.76 8.14 -1.48
C LEU A 272 16.14 8.81 -1.64
N ILE A 273 16.25 10.12 -1.41
CA ILE A 273 17.53 10.83 -1.40
C ILE A 273 18.38 10.37 -0.21
N ALA A 274 17.79 10.28 0.98
CA ALA A 274 18.47 9.82 2.20
C ALA A 274 19.03 8.39 2.04
N TRP A 275 18.31 7.50 1.37
CA TRP A 275 18.77 6.13 1.06
C TRP A 275 19.79 6.03 -0.07
N GLY A 276 20.09 7.15 -0.74
CA GLY A 276 20.95 7.18 -1.93
C GLY A 276 20.33 6.50 -3.15
N THR A 277 19.02 6.20 -3.14
CA THR A 277 18.32 5.63 -4.30
C THR A 277 18.33 6.59 -5.48
N ILE A 278 18.27 7.89 -5.19
CA ILE A 278 18.31 8.99 -6.15
C ILE A 278 19.14 10.13 -5.54
N SER A 279 19.83 10.94 -6.34
CA SER A 279 20.46 12.16 -5.81
C SER A 279 19.50 13.35 -5.82
N SER A 280 19.75 14.35 -4.98
CA SER A 280 18.98 15.61 -4.97
C SER A 280 18.97 16.32 -6.33
N GLN A 281 20.05 16.21 -7.11
CA GLN A 281 20.10 16.73 -8.49
C GLN A 281 19.16 15.99 -9.44
N VAL A 282 19.11 14.66 -9.36
CA VAL A 282 18.18 13.85 -10.16
C VAL A 282 16.74 14.18 -9.76
N ALA A 283 16.45 14.27 -8.46
CA ALA A 283 15.13 14.64 -7.97
C ALA A 283 14.70 16.05 -8.42
N ALA A 284 15.61 17.04 -8.38
CA ALA A 284 15.34 18.40 -8.86
C ALA A 284 15.09 18.46 -10.38
N TYR A 285 15.83 17.66 -11.16
CA TYR A 285 15.57 17.51 -12.59
C TYR A 285 14.16 16.95 -12.85
N ILE A 286 13.76 15.89 -12.14
CA ILE A 286 12.41 15.31 -12.24
C ILE A 286 11.36 16.35 -11.81
N TRP A 287 11.63 17.11 -10.74
CA TRP A 287 10.73 18.15 -10.26
C TRP A 287 10.41 19.18 -11.35
N ILE A 288 11.44 19.75 -11.99
CA ILE A 288 11.25 20.69 -13.09
C ILE A 288 10.48 20.02 -14.25
N CYS A 289 10.86 18.80 -14.64
CA CYS A 289 10.17 18.10 -15.71
C CYS A 289 8.67 17.90 -15.43
N LEU A 290 8.30 17.49 -14.21
CA LEU A 290 6.89 17.22 -13.85
C LEU A 290 6.06 18.50 -13.69
N GLU A 291 6.64 19.57 -13.14
CA GLU A 291 5.95 20.86 -13.05
C GLU A 291 5.51 21.36 -14.44
N TYR A 292 6.39 21.19 -15.44
CA TYR A 292 6.16 21.63 -16.81
C TYR A 292 5.47 20.59 -17.70
N GLY A 293 4.89 19.52 -17.14
CA GLY A 293 4.03 18.61 -17.89
C GLY A 293 4.78 17.61 -18.76
N MET A 294 6.03 17.25 -18.42
CA MET A 294 6.74 16.20 -19.13
C MET A 294 6.22 14.80 -18.74
N SER A 295 6.01 13.95 -19.73
CA SER A 295 5.64 12.54 -19.56
C SER A 295 6.86 11.70 -19.22
N VAL A 296 6.70 10.77 -18.26
CA VAL A 296 7.78 9.92 -17.76
C VAL A 296 7.35 8.48 -17.60
N LEU A 297 8.26 7.57 -17.92
CA LEU A 297 8.15 6.15 -17.57
C LEU A 297 9.20 5.78 -16.53
N VAL A 298 8.76 5.21 -15.40
CA VAL A 298 9.64 4.63 -14.38
C VAL A 298 9.82 3.15 -14.66
N SER A 299 11.05 2.75 -14.98
CA SER A 299 11.36 1.46 -15.56
C SER A 299 12.38 0.68 -14.74
N GLY A 300 12.27 -0.64 -14.78
CA GLY A 300 13.12 -1.55 -14.01
C GLY A 300 12.53 -2.94 -13.86
N GLU A 301 13.29 -3.85 -13.28
CA GLU A 301 12.85 -5.23 -13.04
C GLU A 301 11.76 -5.32 -11.96
N THR A 302 11.16 -6.50 -11.81
CA THR A 302 10.24 -6.78 -10.70
C THR A 302 10.94 -6.51 -9.36
N ALA A 303 10.20 -5.95 -8.40
CA ALA A 303 10.70 -5.57 -7.07
C ALA A 303 11.80 -4.49 -7.03
N SER A 304 12.16 -3.87 -8.17
CA SER A 304 13.17 -2.80 -8.20
C SER A 304 12.72 -1.50 -7.53
N GLY A 305 11.44 -1.34 -7.20
CA GLY A 305 10.88 -0.17 -6.53
C GLY A 305 10.29 0.90 -7.47
N LYS A 306 9.90 0.53 -8.70
CA LYS A 306 9.30 1.44 -9.68
C LYS A 306 8.10 2.20 -9.14
N THR A 307 7.12 1.50 -8.55
CA THR A 307 5.90 2.14 -8.04
C THR A 307 6.20 3.02 -6.84
N THR A 308 7.19 2.66 -6.02
CA THR A 308 7.70 3.49 -4.92
C THR A 308 8.25 4.82 -5.45
N THR A 309 9.13 4.78 -6.45
CA THR A 309 9.68 5.99 -7.09
C THR A 309 8.60 6.79 -7.80
N LEU A 310 7.65 6.12 -8.48
CA LEU A 310 6.49 6.78 -9.08
C LEU A 310 5.71 7.57 -8.04
N ASN A 311 5.35 6.98 -6.90
CA ASN A 311 4.61 7.65 -5.83
C ASN A 311 5.41 8.80 -5.19
N ALA A 312 6.72 8.61 -5.02
CA ALA A 312 7.61 9.59 -4.40
C ALA A 312 7.75 10.88 -5.22
N ILE A 313 7.63 10.82 -6.56
CA ILE A 313 7.77 11.99 -7.45
C ILE A 313 6.44 12.73 -7.70
N LEU A 314 5.29 12.16 -7.34
CA LEU A 314 3.98 12.81 -7.53
C LEU A 314 3.83 14.16 -6.82
N PRO A 315 4.40 14.41 -5.62
CA PRO A 315 4.36 15.72 -4.98
C PRO A 315 4.97 16.86 -5.79
N PHE A 316 5.79 16.56 -6.82
CA PHE A 316 6.34 17.54 -7.77
C PHE A 316 5.34 18.00 -8.84
N ILE A 317 4.12 17.49 -8.85
CA ILE A 317 3.04 18.00 -9.68
C ILE A 317 2.30 19.06 -8.86
N ASP A 318 2.00 20.22 -9.46
CA ASP A 318 1.22 21.30 -8.83
C ASP A 318 0.00 20.76 -8.06
N HIS A 319 -0.15 21.21 -6.81
CA HIS A 319 -1.11 20.69 -5.84
C HIS A 319 -2.55 21.13 -6.12
N ASN A 320 -2.73 22.13 -7.00
CA ASN A 320 -4.02 22.72 -7.35
C ASN A 320 -4.61 22.16 -8.66
N VAL A 321 -4.02 21.10 -9.21
CA VAL A 321 -4.45 20.50 -10.47
C VAL A 321 -5.19 19.17 -10.27
N LYS A 322 -5.93 18.76 -11.29
CA LYS A 322 -6.59 17.46 -11.34
C LYS A 322 -5.62 16.35 -11.73
N ILE A 323 -5.54 15.31 -10.90
CA ILE A 323 -4.80 14.08 -11.17
C ILE A 323 -5.79 12.95 -11.47
N TYR A 324 -5.42 12.09 -12.42
CA TYR A 324 -6.19 10.90 -12.76
C TYR A 324 -5.31 9.67 -12.62
N SER A 325 -5.75 8.62 -11.94
CA SER A 325 -5.05 7.32 -11.95
C SER A 325 -5.93 6.20 -12.51
N ALA A 326 -5.32 5.33 -13.30
CA ALA A 326 -5.90 4.10 -13.82
C ALA A 326 -5.00 2.92 -13.50
N GLU A 327 -5.54 1.92 -12.81
CA GLU A 327 -4.75 0.85 -12.20
C GLU A 327 -5.47 -0.50 -12.30
N ASP A 328 -4.73 -1.60 -12.51
CA ASP A 328 -5.31 -2.93 -12.36
C ASP A 328 -5.48 -3.32 -10.90
N THR A 329 -4.53 -2.87 -10.08
CA THR A 329 -4.54 -3.05 -8.64
C THR A 329 -4.06 -1.75 -8.02
N PRO A 330 -4.80 -1.18 -7.06
CA PRO A 330 -4.48 0.15 -6.54
C PRO A 330 -3.13 0.14 -5.80
N GLU A 331 -2.13 0.83 -6.34
CA GLU A 331 -0.79 1.05 -5.76
C GLU A 331 -0.42 2.53 -5.69
N VAL A 332 -1.01 3.36 -6.56
CA VAL A 332 -0.76 4.79 -6.62
C VAL A 332 -1.39 5.47 -5.42
N LYS A 333 -0.59 6.31 -4.77
CA LYS A 333 -0.97 7.12 -3.61
C LYS A 333 -0.83 8.59 -3.96
N VAL A 334 -1.94 9.31 -4.03
CA VAL A 334 -1.99 10.72 -4.40
C VAL A 334 -2.62 11.52 -3.26
N ARG A 335 -1.93 12.60 -2.84
CA ARG A 335 -2.44 13.55 -1.83
C ARG A 335 -3.12 14.77 -2.42
N HIS A 336 -3.03 14.99 -3.74
CA HIS A 336 -3.72 16.06 -4.44
C HIS A 336 -5.22 16.05 -4.14
N LYS A 337 -5.77 17.22 -3.84
CA LYS A 337 -7.19 17.39 -3.47
C LYS A 337 -8.15 16.90 -4.57
N ILE A 338 -7.76 17.05 -5.83
CA ILE A 338 -8.58 16.69 -7.00
C ILE A 338 -8.00 15.42 -7.64
N TRP A 339 -8.10 14.30 -6.94
CA TRP A 339 -7.69 12.99 -7.44
C TRP A 339 -8.89 12.17 -7.89
N GLN A 340 -8.88 11.78 -9.16
CA GLN A 340 -9.83 10.82 -9.72
C GLN A 340 -9.15 9.46 -9.89
N ARG A 341 -9.54 8.50 -9.04
CA ARG A 341 -8.96 7.14 -9.00
C ARG A 341 -9.89 6.13 -9.67
N LEU A 342 -9.39 5.37 -10.64
CA LEU A 342 -10.14 4.29 -11.29
C LEU A 342 -9.35 2.99 -11.29
N VAL A 343 -10.08 1.89 -11.17
CA VAL A 343 -9.52 0.54 -11.10
C VAL A 343 -10.23 -0.36 -12.11
N THR A 344 -9.51 -1.31 -12.72
CA THR A 344 -10.11 -2.23 -13.70
C THR A 344 -11.03 -3.24 -13.01
N ARG A 345 -12.08 -3.65 -13.72
CA ARG A 345 -13.07 -4.62 -13.24
C ARG A 345 -13.07 -5.85 -14.13
N SER A 346 -12.69 -6.98 -13.55
CA SER A 346 -12.87 -8.29 -14.18
C SER A 346 -14.31 -8.75 -14.02
N SER A 347 -14.94 -9.25 -15.09
CA SER A 347 -16.27 -9.85 -15.03
C SER A 347 -16.40 -11.04 -16.01
N LYS A 348 -17.34 -11.96 -15.73
CA LYS A 348 -17.71 -13.04 -16.65
C LYS A 348 -18.55 -12.54 -17.83
N ASN A 349 -19.34 -11.48 -17.63
CA ASN A 349 -20.09 -10.84 -18.71
C ASN A 349 -19.21 -9.76 -19.34
N GLU A 350 -18.88 -9.90 -20.64
CA GLU A 350 -18.06 -8.96 -21.38
C GLU A 350 -18.58 -7.52 -21.29
N GLU A 351 -19.90 -7.32 -21.30
CA GLU A 351 -20.52 -5.98 -21.20
C GLU A 351 -20.24 -5.27 -19.87
N SER A 352 -19.82 -6.03 -18.85
CA SER A 352 -19.53 -5.49 -17.51
C SER A 352 -18.03 -5.48 -17.18
N ARG A 353 -17.19 -5.98 -18.09
CA ARG A 353 -15.73 -5.88 -17.97
C ARG A 353 -15.31 -4.42 -18.19
N VAL A 354 -14.38 -3.95 -17.37
CA VAL A 354 -13.77 -2.62 -17.52
C VAL A 354 -12.27 -2.82 -17.55
N GLU A 355 -11.66 -2.55 -18.69
CA GLU A 355 -10.23 -2.73 -18.90
C GLU A 355 -9.47 -1.41 -18.81
N MET A 356 -8.14 -1.50 -18.69
CA MET A 356 -7.27 -0.32 -18.63
C MET A 356 -7.51 0.63 -19.82
N PHE A 357 -7.75 0.05 -20.99
CA PHE A 357 -8.09 0.80 -22.20
C PHE A 357 -9.34 1.68 -22.05
N ASP A 358 -10.39 1.16 -21.40
CA ASP A 358 -11.63 1.91 -21.15
C ASP A 358 -11.37 3.06 -20.17
N LEU A 359 -10.57 2.80 -19.13
CA LEU A 359 -10.18 3.81 -18.15
C LEU A 359 -9.36 4.93 -18.81
N LEU A 360 -8.43 4.61 -19.70
CA LEU A 360 -7.63 5.63 -20.40
C LEU A 360 -8.46 6.44 -21.38
N LYS A 361 -9.41 5.83 -22.10
CA LYS A 361 -10.36 6.56 -22.94
C LYS A 361 -11.21 7.54 -22.14
N ALA A 362 -11.66 7.15 -20.94
CA ALA A 362 -12.39 8.03 -20.04
C ALA A 362 -11.52 9.20 -19.57
N ALA A 363 -10.23 8.97 -19.31
CA ALA A 363 -9.27 9.99 -18.90
C ALA A 363 -9.19 11.15 -19.90
N LEU A 364 -9.16 10.85 -21.20
CA LEU A 364 -9.10 11.86 -22.28
C LEU A 364 -10.30 12.83 -22.30
N ARG A 365 -11.44 12.42 -21.74
CA ARG A 365 -12.64 13.26 -21.58
C ARG A 365 -12.70 13.95 -20.23
N SER A 366 -11.90 13.47 -19.28
CA SER A 366 -11.87 13.93 -17.90
C SER A 366 -10.96 15.14 -17.68
N ARG A 367 -10.17 15.51 -18.71
CA ARG A 367 -9.24 16.65 -18.75
C ARG A 367 -8.33 16.75 -17.51
N PRO A 368 -7.61 15.68 -17.12
CA PRO A 368 -6.64 15.77 -16.04
C PRO A 368 -5.37 16.49 -16.49
N ARG A 369 -4.61 17.04 -15.54
CA ARG A 369 -3.26 17.58 -15.78
C ARG A 369 -2.23 16.48 -15.96
N TYR A 370 -2.39 15.36 -15.26
CA TYR A 370 -1.60 14.15 -15.41
C TYR A 370 -2.48 12.91 -15.37
N ILE A 371 -2.15 11.94 -16.23
CA ILE A 371 -2.68 10.58 -16.19
C ILE A 371 -1.60 9.69 -15.62
N ILE A 372 -1.90 9.02 -14.50
CA ILE A 372 -1.02 8.07 -13.85
C ILE A 372 -1.51 6.66 -14.18
N ILE A 373 -0.64 5.81 -14.70
CA ILE A 373 -0.94 4.43 -15.02
C ILE A 373 -0.07 3.56 -14.12
N GLY A 374 -0.69 2.72 -13.29
CA GLY A 374 0.04 1.91 -12.30
C GLY A 374 1.18 1.11 -12.94
N GLU A 375 0.89 0.38 -14.01
CA GLU A 375 1.87 -0.30 -14.85
C GLU A 375 1.32 -0.49 -16.26
N ILE A 376 2.16 -0.31 -17.29
CA ILE A 376 1.84 -0.68 -18.67
C ILE A 376 2.44 -2.07 -18.95
N ARG A 377 1.58 -3.01 -19.34
CA ARG A 377 1.89 -4.41 -19.64
C ARG A 377 1.54 -4.82 -21.07
N GLY A 378 0.60 -4.13 -21.72
CA GLY A 378 0.06 -4.51 -23.03
C GLY A 378 -0.55 -3.36 -23.84
N VAL A 379 -1.67 -3.64 -24.50
CA VAL A 379 -2.33 -2.80 -25.53
C VAL A 379 -2.67 -1.38 -25.05
N GLU A 380 -2.85 -1.19 -23.75
CA GLU A 380 -3.06 0.12 -23.13
C GLU A 380 -1.89 1.08 -23.36
N GLY A 381 -0.68 0.56 -23.61
CA GLY A 381 0.50 1.37 -23.91
C GLY A 381 0.31 2.25 -25.15
N ALA A 382 -0.37 1.74 -26.19
CA ALA A 382 -0.73 2.57 -27.35
C ALA A 382 -1.65 3.75 -26.98
N THR A 383 -2.55 3.52 -26.02
CA THR A 383 -3.49 4.55 -25.56
C THR A 383 -2.80 5.57 -24.66
N ALA A 384 -1.82 5.14 -23.85
CA ALA A 384 -0.97 6.04 -23.08
C ALA A 384 -0.22 7.02 -24.01
N PHE A 385 0.37 6.52 -25.10
CA PHE A 385 1.03 7.36 -26.10
C PHE A 385 0.04 8.27 -26.85
N GLN A 386 -1.18 7.80 -27.11
CA GLN A 386 -2.24 8.66 -27.66
C GLN A 386 -2.63 9.79 -26.69
N ALA A 387 -2.64 9.52 -25.38
CA ALA A 387 -2.88 10.54 -24.37
C ALA A 387 -1.78 11.62 -24.39
N MET A 388 -0.52 11.20 -24.42
CA MET A 388 0.62 12.12 -24.56
C MET A 388 0.48 12.98 -25.82
N GLN A 389 0.15 12.37 -26.96
CA GLN A 389 -0.04 13.05 -28.24
C GLN A 389 -1.17 14.10 -28.22
N THR A 390 -2.19 13.89 -27.41
CA THR A 390 -3.34 14.81 -27.24
C THR A 390 -3.13 15.85 -26.13
N GLY A 391 -1.90 15.96 -25.60
CA GLY A 391 -1.54 16.96 -24.61
C GLY A 391 -1.89 16.58 -23.17
N HIS A 392 -2.05 15.28 -22.88
CA HIS A 392 -2.20 14.76 -21.52
C HIS A 392 -0.90 14.10 -21.09
N PRO A 393 -0.08 14.76 -20.24
CA PRO A 393 1.12 14.16 -19.69
C PRO A 393 0.82 12.85 -18.96
N VAL A 394 1.67 11.85 -19.17
CA VAL A 394 1.51 10.51 -18.57
C VAL A 394 2.69 10.19 -17.66
N ILE A 395 2.39 9.61 -16.50
CA ILE A 395 3.36 8.98 -15.60
C ILE A 395 2.97 7.50 -15.51
N ALA A 396 3.89 6.59 -15.81
CA ALA A 396 3.59 5.16 -15.64
C ALA A 396 4.82 4.34 -15.25
N THR A 397 4.59 3.15 -14.69
CA THR A 397 5.66 2.16 -14.57
C THR A 397 5.72 1.24 -15.78
N PHE A 398 6.92 0.74 -16.08
CA PHE A 398 7.15 -0.21 -17.16
C PHE A 398 8.26 -1.20 -16.81
N HIS A 399 8.24 -2.40 -17.37
CA HIS A 399 9.30 -3.38 -17.15
C HIS A 399 10.33 -3.36 -18.28
N ALA A 400 11.38 -2.54 -18.18
CA ALA A 400 12.53 -2.60 -19.07
C ALA A 400 13.82 -2.19 -18.35
N SER A 401 14.94 -2.80 -18.71
CA SER A 401 16.25 -2.50 -18.11
C SER A 401 17.03 -1.41 -18.85
N SER A 402 16.54 -0.90 -19.98
CA SER A 402 17.18 0.17 -20.74
C SER A 402 16.21 0.82 -21.74
N ILE A 403 16.56 2.01 -22.24
CA ILE A 403 15.73 2.73 -23.21
C ILE A 403 15.56 1.98 -24.52
N VAL A 404 16.59 1.25 -24.96
CA VAL A 404 16.53 0.43 -26.17
C VAL A 404 15.51 -0.70 -26.01
N LYS A 405 15.56 -1.44 -24.90
CA LYS A 405 14.59 -2.51 -24.61
C LYS A 405 13.18 -1.94 -24.42
N MET A 406 13.06 -0.76 -23.80
CA MET A 406 11.78 -0.07 -23.66
C MET A 406 11.16 0.21 -25.03
N ILE A 407 11.90 0.86 -25.93
CA ILE A 407 11.46 1.15 -27.30
C ILE A 407 11.03 -0.14 -27.99
N GLN A 408 11.87 -1.19 -27.98
CA GLN A 408 11.56 -2.48 -28.60
C GLN A 408 10.23 -3.05 -28.10
N ARG A 409 10.00 -3.06 -26.79
CA ARG A 409 8.76 -3.60 -26.20
C ARG A 409 7.54 -2.75 -26.52
N PHE A 410 7.65 -1.42 -26.51
CA PHE A 410 6.53 -0.55 -26.89
C PHE A 410 6.18 -0.67 -28.37
N THR A 411 7.18 -0.83 -29.24
CA THR A 411 6.94 -0.98 -30.69
C THR A 411 6.51 -2.39 -31.10
N GLY A 412 6.78 -3.39 -30.27
CA GLY A 412 6.44 -4.79 -30.53
C GLY A 412 5.06 -5.20 -30.01
N ASP A 413 4.64 -6.40 -30.39
CA ASP A 413 3.44 -7.05 -29.85
C ASP A 413 3.60 -7.35 -28.34
N PRO A 414 2.57 -7.13 -27.50
CA PRO A 414 1.20 -6.71 -27.81
C PRO A 414 0.95 -5.19 -27.82
N ILE A 415 1.96 -4.35 -27.57
CA ILE A 415 1.76 -2.91 -27.34
C ILE A 415 1.57 -2.13 -28.65
N ASN A 416 2.39 -2.40 -29.66
CA ASN A 416 2.27 -1.90 -31.02
C ASN A 416 2.21 -0.34 -31.15
N VAL A 417 2.96 0.41 -30.33
CA VAL A 417 3.16 1.86 -30.52
C VAL A 417 3.99 2.10 -31.78
N PRO A 418 3.52 2.89 -32.76
CA PRO A 418 4.33 3.24 -33.91
C PRO A 418 5.59 4.02 -33.48
N ILE A 419 6.77 3.59 -33.93
CA ILE A 419 8.07 4.16 -33.52
C ILE A 419 8.15 5.69 -33.72
N ARG A 420 7.43 6.21 -34.72
CA ARG A 420 7.36 7.64 -35.05
C ARG A 420 6.64 8.49 -34.00
N PHE A 421 5.88 7.87 -33.09
CA PHE A 421 5.17 8.53 -32.00
C PHE A 421 5.85 8.31 -30.65
N PHE A 422 6.98 7.59 -30.62
CA PHE A 422 7.66 7.31 -29.37
C PHE A 422 8.24 8.58 -28.72
N ASP A 423 8.48 9.63 -29.50
CA ASP A 423 8.94 10.93 -29.02
C ASP A 423 7.87 11.78 -28.31
N ASN A 424 6.64 11.27 -28.20
CA ASN A 424 5.66 11.79 -27.26
C ASN A 424 6.04 11.52 -25.79
N LEU A 425 6.78 10.43 -25.52
CA LEU A 425 7.44 10.25 -24.23
C LEU A 425 8.56 11.28 -24.10
N ASN A 426 8.77 11.87 -22.92
CA ASN A 426 9.81 12.89 -22.75
C ASN A 426 11.07 12.31 -22.13
N PHE A 427 10.95 11.49 -21.08
CA PHE A 427 12.10 10.80 -20.51
C PHE A 427 11.71 9.49 -19.82
N ALA A 428 12.69 8.64 -19.60
CA ALA A 428 12.56 7.39 -18.86
C ALA A 428 13.56 7.37 -17.70
N ILE A 429 13.12 6.83 -16.56
CA ILE A 429 13.94 6.57 -15.39
C ILE A 429 14.19 5.07 -15.34
N PHE A 430 15.45 4.64 -15.15
CA PHE A 430 15.80 3.23 -14.98
C PHE A 430 16.25 2.97 -13.55
N GLN A 431 15.71 1.91 -12.94
CA GLN A 431 15.93 1.58 -11.54
C GLN A 431 16.16 0.08 -11.36
N GLU A 432 17.21 -0.24 -10.61
CA GLU A 432 17.68 -1.61 -10.39
C GLU A 432 17.87 -1.91 -8.91
N VAL A 433 17.86 -3.21 -8.60
CA VAL A 433 18.27 -3.75 -7.31
C VAL A 433 19.76 -4.07 -7.40
N VAL A 434 20.54 -3.54 -6.47
CA VAL A 434 22.00 -3.69 -6.44
C VAL A 434 22.46 -4.12 -5.06
N GLU A 435 23.69 -4.63 -4.97
CA GLU A 435 24.32 -4.89 -3.67
C GLU A 435 24.75 -3.57 -3.02
N ALA A 436 24.34 -3.35 -1.78
CA ALA A 436 24.67 -2.13 -1.05
C ALA A 436 26.16 -2.11 -0.64
N PRO A 437 26.81 -0.93 -0.60
CA PRO A 437 28.13 -0.81 0.02
C PRO A 437 28.07 -1.24 1.49
N GLY A 438 28.68 -2.38 1.83
CA GLY A 438 28.62 -2.98 3.16
C GLY A 438 27.70 -4.21 3.30
N GLY A 439 27.12 -4.68 2.18
CA GLY A 439 26.31 -5.89 2.11
C GLY A 439 24.80 -5.62 2.24
N GLY A 440 24.02 -6.54 1.70
CA GLY A 440 22.56 -6.41 1.61
C GLY A 440 22.09 -5.78 0.30
N ILE A 441 20.81 -5.48 0.24
CA ILE A 441 20.11 -5.08 -0.99
C ILE A 441 19.83 -3.57 -0.94
N ALA A 442 20.22 -2.85 -1.99
CA ALA A 442 19.88 -1.46 -2.22
C ALA A 442 19.11 -1.30 -3.54
N ARG A 443 18.31 -0.23 -3.64
CA ARG A 443 17.63 0.16 -4.89
C ARG A 443 18.26 1.46 -5.38
N ARG A 444 18.60 1.55 -6.66
CA ARG A 444 19.29 2.71 -7.26
C ARG A 444 18.68 3.07 -8.60
N VAL A 445 18.50 4.37 -8.85
CA VAL A 445 18.20 4.90 -10.18
C VAL A 445 19.49 4.85 -11.00
N THR A 446 19.61 3.88 -11.89
CA THR A 446 20.83 3.64 -12.66
C THR A 446 21.05 4.66 -13.77
N GLY A 447 19.96 5.26 -14.26
CA GLY A 447 20.06 6.37 -15.21
C GLY A 447 18.72 7.01 -15.55
N ILE A 448 18.81 8.15 -16.23
CA ILE A 448 17.69 8.85 -16.84
C ILE A 448 18.02 9.15 -18.29
N ASP A 449 17.17 8.72 -19.20
CA ASP A 449 17.31 8.97 -20.64
C ASP A 449 16.20 9.89 -21.14
N GLU A 450 16.58 10.98 -21.79
CA GLU A 450 15.65 11.83 -22.54
C GLU A 450 15.34 11.23 -23.91
N VAL A 451 14.09 11.36 -24.34
CA VAL A 451 13.66 11.07 -25.71
C VAL A 451 13.58 12.39 -26.48
N ILE A 452 14.46 12.55 -27.48
CA ILE A 452 14.65 13.82 -28.18
C ILE A 452 13.68 13.94 -29.37
N GLY A 453 13.54 12.87 -30.16
CA GLY A 453 12.75 12.90 -31.39
C GLY A 453 12.96 11.68 -32.28
N TYR A 454 12.07 11.47 -33.25
CA TYR A 454 12.25 10.45 -34.29
C TYR A 454 13.14 10.96 -35.45
N ASN A 455 14.12 10.16 -35.86
CA ASN A 455 14.95 10.41 -37.03
C ASN A 455 14.52 9.50 -38.20
N LYS A 456 13.98 10.12 -39.25
CA LYS A 456 13.49 9.43 -40.46
C LYS A 456 14.61 8.75 -41.27
N HIS A 457 15.84 9.26 -41.23
CA HIS A 457 16.95 8.72 -42.02
C HIS A 457 17.48 7.42 -41.42
N SER A 458 17.57 7.34 -40.09
CA SER A 458 18.00 6.14 -39.37
C SER A 458 16.85 5.21 -38.99
N ASP A 459 15.60 5.59 -39.31
CA ASP A 459 14.36 4.94 -38.86
C ASP A 459 14.39 4.57 -37.37
N GLY A 460 14.75 5.55 -36.52
CA GLY A 460 15.02 5.30 -35.11
C GLY A 460 14.73 6.50 -34.22
N VAL A 461 14.62 6.23 -32.93
CA VAL A 461 14.37 7.26 -31.89
C VAL A 461 15.71 7.76 -31.37
N LEU A 462 15.90 9.08 -31.39
CA LEU A 462 17.05 9.74 -30.78
C LEU A 462 16.83 9.88 -29.28
N THR A 463 17.77 9.38 -28.49
CA THR A 463 17.74 9.43 -27.03
C THR A 463 19.06 9.95 -26.49
N ARG A 464 19.07 10.43 -25.24
CA ARG A 464 20.29 10.90 -24.58
C ARG A 464 20.24 10.66 -23.08
N GLY A 465 21.25 9.98 -22.56
CA GLY A 465 21.43 9.79 -21.12
C GLY A 465 21.84 11.08 -20.43
N MET A 466 21.03 11.51 -19.46
CA MET A 466 21.25 12.68 -18.62
C MET A 466 22.01 12.32 -17.36
N PHE A 467 21.62 11.23 -16.72
CA PHE A 467 22.19 10.78 -15.46
C PHE A 467 22.67 9.34 -15.57
N GLU A 468 23.78 9.05 -14.89
CA GLU A 468 24.40 7.74 -14.82
C GLU A 468 24.81 7.48 -13.36
N TRP A 469 24.49 6.31 -12.85
CA TRP A 469 24.97 5.86 -11.54
C TRP A 469 26.26 5.05 -11.68
N ASP A 470 27.25 5.39 -10.85
CA ASP A 470 28.52 4.67 -10.75
C ASP A 470 28.45 3.66 -9.59
N PRO A 471 28.44 2.34 -9.88
CA PRO A 471 28.36 1.29 -8.86
C PRO A 471 29.55 1.25 -7.91
N VAL A 472 30.73 1.69 -8.37
CA VAL A 472 31.96 1.61 -7.56
C VAL A 472 31.97 2.68 -6.48
N LYS A 473 31.45 3.87 -6.81
CA LYS A 473 31.41 5.02 -5.88
C LYS A 473 30.06 5.23 -5.20
N ASP A 474 29.04 4.48 -5.61
CA ASP A 474 27.63 4.65 -5.24
C ASP A 474 27.16 6.10 -5.41
N LYS A 475 27.42 6.69 -6.60
CA LYS A 475 27.12 8.10 -6.89
C LYS A 475 26.47 8.28 -8.24
N HIS A 476 25.50 9.19 -8.29
CA HIS A 476 24.88 9.65 -9.53
C HIS A 476 25.69 10.81 -10.12
N TYR A 477 25.97 10.75 -11.42
CA TYR A 477 26.62 11.82 -12.17
C TYR A 477 25.66 12.43 -13.17
N PHE A 478 25.55 13.76 -13.15
CA PHE A 478 24.82 14.49 -14.18
C PHE A 478 25.70 14.70 -15.42
N ARG A 479 25.65 13.76 -16.37
CA ARG A 479 26.37 13.83 -17.65
C ARG A 479 25.74 14.85 -18.60
N GLY A 480 24.44 15.11 -18.45
CA GLY A 480 23.64 15.99 -19.31
C GLY A 480 23.77 17.49 -19.04
N MET A 481 24.71 17.92 -18.19
CA MET A 481 24.93 19.33 -17.86
C MET A 481 25.17 20.16 -19.14
N PHE A 482 24.34 21.19 -19.38
CA PHE A 482 24.36 22.00 -20.61
C PHE A 482 24.09 21.23 -21.91
N GLN A 483 23.45 20.06 -21.81
CA GLN A 483 23.12 19.20 -22.94
C GLN A 483 21.70 18.62 -22.88
N SER A 484 20.90 18.96 -21.87
CA SER A 484 19.50 18.53 -21.74
C SER A 484 18.65 19.19 -22.82
N HIS A 485 17.98 18.37 -23.63
CA HIS A 485 17.03 18.86 -24.63
C HIS A 485 15.74 19.32 -23.95
N LEU A 486 15.27 18.59 -22.95
CA LEU A 486 14.06 18.96 -22.20
C LEU A 486 14.23 20.30 -21.48
N LEU A 487 15.29 20.46 -20.69
CA LEU A 487 15.50 21.70 -19.94
C LEU A 487 15.70 22.88 -20.89
N GLU A 488 16.61 22.77 -21.87
CA GLU A 488 16.98 23.94 -22.68
C GLU A 488 15.97 24.30 -23.75
N ASN A 489 15.35 23.30 -24.41
CA ASN A 489 14.57 23.54 -25.63
C ASN A 489 13.06 23.38 -25.42
N LYS A 490 12.63 22.64 -24.38
CA LYS A 490 11.19 22.55 -24.04
C LYS A 490 10.82 23.45 -22.88
N ILE A 491 11.61 23.45 -21.80
CA ILE A 491 11.17 24.04 -20.53
C ILE A 491 11.64 25.48 -20.35
N ALA A 492 12.90 25.81 -20.65
CA ALA A 492 13.48 27.10 -20.27
C ALA A 492 12.67 28.32 -20.75
N ALA A 493 12.19 28.30 -22.00
CA ALA A 493 11.35 29.36 -22.52
C ALA A 493 9.96 29.41 -21.84
N MET A 494 9.35 28.24 -21.57
CA MET A 494 8.08 28.15 -20.83
C MET A 494 8.21 28.62 -19.39
N ALA A 495 9.39 28.43 -18.79
CA ALA A 495 9.75 28.89 -17.46
C ALA A 495 10.14 30.38 -17.40
N GLY A 496 10.16 31.07 -18.55
CA GLY A 496 10.43 32.51 -18.63
C GLY A 496 11.92 32.88 -18.62
N PHE A 497 12.83 31.93 -18.80
CA PHE A 497 14.26 32.23 -18.89
C PHE A 497 14.63 32.81 -20.26
N ALA A 498 15.29 33.97 -20.25
CA ALA A 498 15.81 34.60 -21.48
C ALA A 498 17.02 33.84 -22.03
N ASN A 499 17.92 33.39 -21.16
CA ASN A 499 18.99 32.48 -21.50
C ASN A 499 18.62 31.07 -21.04
N LYS A 500 18.53 30.15 -21.99
CA LYS A 500 18.13 28.76 -21.72
C LYS A 500 19.03 28.02 -20.73
N ARG A 501 20.26 28.49 -20.49
CA ARG A 501 21.18 27.89 -19.52
C ARG A 501 20.85 28.26 -18.08
N ASP A 502 20.09 29.32 -17.83
CA ASP A 502 19.75 29.76 -16.48
C ASP A 502 18.83 28.75 -15.77
N ILE A 503 18.14 27.87 -16.52
CA ILE A 503 17.34 26.78 -15.96
C ILE A 503 18.17 25.81 -15.11
N TYR A 504 19.47 25.68 -15.39
CA TYR A 504 20.34 24.82 -14.61
C TYR A 504 20.64 25.38 -13.22
N ASP A 505 20.66 26.71 -13.08
CA ASP A 505 20.79 27.36 -11.78
C ASP A 505 19.54 27.12 -10.93
N GLU A 506 18.35 27.19 -11.54
CA GLU A 506 17.09 26.82 -10.90
C GLU A 506 17.05 25.34 -10.48
N MET A 507 17.57 24.44 -11.33
CA MET A 507 17.71 23.02 -10.99
C MET A 507 18.63 22.80 -9.79
N LEU A 508 19.79 23.46 -9.75
CA LEU A 508 20.74 23.35 -8.63
C LEU A 508 20.17 23.95 -7.35
N LYS A 509 19.43 25.06 -7.46
CA LYS A 509 18.71 25.69 -6.35
C LYS A 509 17.66 24.76 -5.74
N ARG A 510 16.86 24.07 -6.56
CA ARG A 510 15.94 23.00 -6.14
C ARG A 510 16.66 21.82 -5.49
N ALA A 511 17.78 21.38 -6.06
CA ALA A 511 18.58 20.30 -5.51
C ALA A 511 19.09 20.65 -4.10
N ALA A 512 19.57 21.87 -3.89
CA ALA A 512 20.02 22.35 -2.59
C ALA A 512 18.87 22.40 -1.56
N ALA A 513 17.67 22.82 -1.97
CA ALA A 513 16.50 22.81 -1.09
C ALA A 513 16.11 21.39 -0.67
N LEU A 514 16.03 20.45 -1.61
CA LEU A 514 15.74 19.04 -1.31
C LEU A 514 16.82 18.42 -0.40
N GLN A 515 18.10 18.74 -0.63
CA GLN A 515 19.18 18.27 0.23
C GLN A 515 19.05 18.83 1.65
N ARG A 516 18.72 20.12 1.81
CA ARG A 516 18.47 20.70 3.14
C ARG A 516 17.30 20.05 3.86
N MET A 517 16.23 19.66 3.16
CA MET A 517 15.12 18.90 3.76
C MET A 517 15.60 17.56 4.30
N VAL A 518 16.45 16.85 3.55
CA VAL A 518 17.07 15.58 3.99
C VAL A 518 18.00 15.79 5.19
N ASP A 519 18.83 16.84 5.16
CA ASP A 519 19.76 17.15 6.25
C ASP A 519 19.02 17.54 7.56
N ARG A 520 17.76 17.98 7.45
CA ARG A 520 16.84 18.24 8.58
C ARG A 520 15.94 17.04 8.94
N ASP A 521 16.16 15.89 8.33
CA ASP A 521 15.36 14.67 8.53
C ASP A 521 13.85 14.84 8.24
N LEU A 522 13.53 15.70 7.27
CA LEU A 522 12.16 15.90 6.77
C LEU A 522 11.85 14.83 5.72
N THR A 523 11.66 13.59 6.17
CA THR A 523 11.50 12.43 5.27
C THR A 523 10.10 11.85 5.21
N HIS A 524 9.19 12.23 6.12
CA HIS A 524 7.79 11.81 6.04
C HIS A 524 7.12 12.35 4.77
N TYR A 525 6.28 11.54 4.12
CA TYR A 525 5.64 11.93 2.85
C TYR A 525 4.78 13.18 2.96
N ASP A 526 4.06 13.31 4.06
CA ASP A 526 3.13 14.42 4.27
C ASP A 526 3.87 15.75 4.49
N ASP A 527 4.99 15.73 5.22
CA ASP A 527 5.83 16.91 5.41
C ASP A 527 6.35 17.42 4.06
N VAL A 528 6.84 16.49 3.23
CA VAL A 528 7.36 16.80 1.90
C VAL A 528 6.27 17.34 0.99
N PHE A 529 5.09 16.71 1.01
CA PHE A 529 3.94 17.18 0.24
C PHE A 529 3.55 18.59 0.68
N ASP A 530 3.34 18.83 1.97
CA ASP A 530 2.86 20.12 2.46
C ASP A 530 3.89 21.25 2.24
N LEU A 531 5.19 20.96 2.39
CA LEU A 531 6.26 21.90 2.04
C LEU A 531 6.24 22.27 0.56
N LEU A 532 6.15 21.28 -0.34
CA LEU A 532 6.02 21.55 -1.79
C LEU A 532 4.71 22.29 -2.10
N GLY A 533 3.65 22.05 -1.32
CA GLY A 533 2.41 22.82 -1.38
C GLY A 533 2.62 24.30 -1.08
N ILE A 534 3.51 24.67 -0.15
CA ILE A 534 3.89 26.07 0.10
C ILE A 534 4.57 26.66 -1.13
N TYR A 535 5.46 25.91 -1.80
CA TYR A 535 6.08 26.36 -3.05
C TYR A 535 5.03 26.69 -4.12
N TYR A 536 4.08 25.78 -4.37
CA TYR A 536 3.04 26.01 -5.39
C TYR A 536 2.05 27.12 -5.03
N ASN A 537 1.76 27.33 -3.75
CA ASN A 537 0.77 28.32 -3.31
C ASN A 537 1.34 29.71 -3.04
N SER A 538 2.58 29.79 -2.56
CA SER A 538 3.20 31.02 -2.03
C SER A 538 4.55 31.35 -2.66
N GLY A 539 5.07 30.51 -3.56
CA GLY A 539 6.32 30.71 -4.28
C GLY A 539 7.57 30.32 -3.49
N TRP A 540 8.71 30.46 -4.16
CA TRP A 540 10.02 29.98 -3.68
C TRP A 540 10.40 30.52 -2.30
N ASP A 541 10.31 31.83 -2.07
CA ASP A 541 10.83 32.43 -0.84
C ASP A 541 10.10 31.96 0.42
N HIS A 542 8.81 31.62 0.31
CA HIS A 542 8.04 31.07 1.41
C HIS A 542 8.42 29.61 1.67
N PHE A 543 8.56 28.82 0.59
CA PHE A 543 9.04 27.44 0.68
C PHE A 543 10.44 27.37 1.31
N ASP A 544 11.37 28.19 0.83
CA ASP A 544 12.75 28.23 1.30
C ASP A 544 12.83 28.48 2.81
N ARG A 545 12.09 29.49 3.32
CA ARG A 545 12.00 29.76 4.76
C ARG A 545 11.25 28.68 5.53
N ALA A 546 10.20 28.11 4.93
CA ALA A 546 9.41 27.07 5.57
C ALA A 546 10.29 25.85 5.88
N ILE A 547 11.19 25.47 4.97
CA ILE A 547 12.16 24.37 5.19
C ILE A 547 12.94 24.56 6.49
N ASP A 548 13.29 25.78 6.92
CA ASP A 548 14.08 25.98 8.15
C ASP A 548 13.22 25.92 9.42
N SER A 549 11.96 26.36 9.32
CA SER A 549 11.02 26.44 10.46
C SER A 549 10.12 25.22 10.64
N TRP A 550 10.04 24.33 9.63
CA TRP A 550 9.15 23.17 9.64
C TRP A 550 9.51 22.21 10.77
N LYS A 551 8.48 21.75 11.48
CA LYS A 551 8.58 20.66 12.45
C LYS A 551 8.07 19.41 11.76
N GLY A 552 8.96 18.46 11.50
CA GLY A 552 8.60 17.23 10.83
C GLY A 552 7.84 16.29 11.75
N ILE A 553 6.96 15.48 11.18
CA ILE A 553 6.20 14.44 11.88
C ILE A 553 7.15 13.41 12.50
N ASN A 554 8.30 13.16 11.88
CA ASN A 554 9.35 12.28 12.41
C ASN A 554 9.94 12.74 13.78
N HIS A 555 9.66 13.97 14.21
CA HIS A 555 10.22 14.56 15.45
C HIS A 555 9.20 14.66 16.59
N ASP A 556 7.96 14.22 16.38
CA ASP A 556 6.89 14.12 17.39
C ASP A 556 6.66 12.65 17.76
#